data_AF-A0A958HUN6-F1
#
_entry.id   AF-A0A958HUN6-F1
#
_cell.length_a   1.000
_cell.length_b   1.000
_cell.length_c   1.000
_cell.angle_alpha   90.00
_cell.angle_beta   90.00
_cell.angle_gamma   90.00
#
_symmetry.space_group_name_H-M   'P 1'
#
loop_
_entity.id
_entity.type
_entity.pdbx_description
1 polymer ?
#
loop_
_entity_poly.entity_id
_entity_poly.type
_entity_poly.pdbx_seq_one_letter_code
_entity_poly.pdbx_strand_id
1 'polypeptide(L)'
;MKPIPINEKLVWDYDIPEDAQENEAFLRWYVTRVLTNGTSTDIRAVGISTIHDYLPDIFLPREIDEFWRWYFSQPHVKERYGDINPVPAAVA
;
A
#
# COMPACT_ATOMS: atom_id res chain seq x y z
N MET A 1 -7.36 5.06 -10.47
CA MET A 1 -7.03 5.28 -9.05
C MET A 1 -7.21 6.76 -8.72
N LYS A 2 -7.52 7.13 -7.48
CA LYS A 2 -7.46 8.55 -7.06
C LYS A 2 -5.99 8.92 -6.79
N PRO A 3 -5.57 10.16 -7.08
CA PRO A 3 -4.22 10.61 -6.77
C PRO A 3 -3.95 10.51 -5.26
N ILE A 4 -2.77 10.01 -4.92
CA ILE A 4 -2.35 9.83 -3.52
C ILE A 4 -1.66 11.11 -3.07
N PRO A 5 -2.18 11.85 -2.08
CA PRO A 5 -1.48 13.02 -1.56
C PRO A 5 -0.15 12.59 -0.91
N ILE A 6 0.96 13.19 -1.37
CA ILE A 6 2.29 12.90 -0.85
C ILE A 6 2.56 13.79 0.37
N ASN A 7 2.83 13.16 1.50
CA ASN A 7 3.25 13.83 2.71
C ASN A 7 4.78 13.97 2.69
N GLU A 8 5.27 15.18 2.40
CA GLU A 8 6.70 15.52 2.32
C GLU A 8 7.48 15.15 3.59
N LYS A 9 6.83 15.15 4.76
CA LYS A 9 7.49 14.74 6.03
C LYS A 9 7.84 13.26 6.08
N LEU A 10 7.20 12.43 5.24
CA LEU A 10 7.53 11.01 5.11
C LEU A 10 8.56 10.76 4.02
N VAL A 11 8.98 11.77 3.25
CA VAL A 11 9.89 11.61 2.11
C VAL A 11 10.95 12.69 2.10
N TRP A 12 11.23 13.31 3.25
CA TRP A 12 12.18 14.41 3.40
C TRP A 12 13.61 14.06 2.97
N ASP A 13 13.91 12.76 2.89
CA ASP A 13 15.17 12.16 2.51
C ASP A 13 15.22 11.72 1.03
N TYR A 14 14.22 12.07 0.23
CA TYR A 14 14.05 11.59 -1.14
C TYR A 14 13.64 12.71 -2.09
N ASP A 15 14.28 12.76 -3.26
CA ASP A 15 13.88 13.67 -4.34
C ASP A 15 12.60 13.14 -5.01
N ILE A 16 11.45 13.74 -4.68
CA ILE A 16 10.16 13.38 -5.26
C ILE A 16 10.20 13.72 -6.76
N PRO A 17 10.03 12.73 -7.66
CA PRO A 17 10.07 13.02 -9.08
C PRO A 17 8.83 13.80 -9.53
N GLU A 18 8.95 14.60 -10.58
CA GLU A 18 7.83 15.42 -11.09
C GLU A 18 6.64 14.56 -11.53
N ASP A 19 6.91 13.31 -11.94
CA ASP A 19 5.93 12.30 -12.36
C ASP A 19 5.57 11.30 -11.25
N ALA A 20 5.77 11.65 -9.97
CA ALA A 20 5.58 10.75 -8.82
C ALA A 20 4.25 9.99 -8.80
N GLN A 21 3.16 10.60 -9.28
CA GLN A 21 1.83 9.98 -9.33
C GLN A 21 1.68 8.95 -10.46
N GLU A 22 2.52 9.01 -11.48
CA GLU A 22 2.52 8.11 -12.64
C GLU A 22 3.62 7.04 -12.53
N ASN A 23 4.54 7.23 -11.58
CA ASN A 23 5.67 6.35 -11.34
C ASN A 23 5.32 5.23 -10.34
N GLU A 24 5.04 4.04 -10.87
CA GLU A 24 4.60 2.90 -10.08
C GLU A 24 5.62 2.41 -9.05
N ALA A 25 6.91 2.55 -9.35
CA ALA A 25 7.98 2.23 -8.40
C ALA A 25 7.98 3.21 -7.22
N PHE A 26 7.79 4.50 -7.49
CA PHE A 26 7.63 5.51 -6.45
C PHE A 26 6.38 5.25 -5.61
N LEU A 27 5.24 4.92 -6.22
CA LEU A 27 4.00 4.65 -5.49
C LEU A 27 4.14 3.44 -4.54
N ARG A 28 4.74 2.33 -5.00
CA ARG A 28 5.04 1.16 -4.15
C ARG A 28 5.92 1.55 -2.95
N TRP A 29 6.99 2.30 -3.22
CA TRP A 29 7.90 2.77 -2.18
C TRP A 29 7.19 3.71 -1.20
N TYR A 30 6.39 4.66 -1.69
CA TYR A 30 5.67 5.61 -0.87
C TYR A 30 4.61 4.94 0.01
N VAL A 31 3.83 4.01 -0.54
CA VAL A 31 2.87 3.20 0.23
C VAL A 31 3.61 2.42 1.33
N THR A 32 4.75 1.80 1.01
CA THR A 32 5.59 1.12 2.01
C THR A 32 6.00 2.07 3.15
N ARG A 33 6.43 3.29 2.81
CA ARG A 33 6.80 4.35 3.76
C ARG A 33 5.64 4.74 4.65
N VAL A 34 4.44 4.94 4.08
CA VAL A 34 3.22 5.29 4.81
C VAL A 34 2.81 4.18 5.77
N LEU A 35 2.86 2.93 5.34
CA LEU A 35 2.47 1.80 6.19
C LEU A 35 3.47 1.55 7.34
N THR A 36 4.73 1.92 7.14
CA THR A 36 5.79 1.72 8.15
C THR A 36 5.92 2.89 9.14
N ASN A 37 5.78 4.12 8.65
CA ASN A 37 6.12 5.33 9.41
C ASN A 37 5.00 6.38 9.45
N GLY A 38 3.92 6.16 8.71
CA GLY A 38 2.82 7.11 8.60
C GLY A 38 1.88 7.09 9.80
N THR A 39 1.08 8.14 9.90
CA THR A 39 -0.01 8.24 10.88
C THR A 39 -1.30 7.61 10.35
N SER A 40 -2.30 7.46 11.21
CA SER A 40 -3.64 7.06 10.77
C SER A 40 -4.27 8.03 9.76
N THR A 41 -3.86 9.31 9.76
CA THR A 41 -4.27 10.28 8.74
C THR A 41 -3.64 9.98 7.39
N ASP A 42 -2.35 9.62 7.35
CA ASP A 42 -1.65 9.26 6.11
C ASP A 42 -2.22 7.98 5.51
N ILE A 43 -2.49 6.97 6.34
CA ILE A 43 -3.15 5.71 5.92
C ILE A 43 -4.52 6.00 5.30
N ARG A 44 -5.32 6.89 5.90
CA ARG A 44 -6.61 7.30 5.33
C ARG A 44 -6.46 8.03 4.00
N ALA A 45 -5.39 8.81 3.85
CA ALA A 45 -5.13 9.57 2.63
C ALA A 45 -4.75 8.66 1.45
N VAL A 46 -3.94 7.62 1.70
CA VAL A 46 -3.64 6.56 0.72
C VAL A 46 -4.90 5.76 0.38
N GLY A 47 -5.70 5.43 1.41
CA GLY A 47 -6.95 4.71 1.28
C GLY A 47 -6.79 3.19 1.26
N ILE A 48 -7.77 2.50 1.86
CA ILE A 48 -7.73 1.04 2.08
C ILE A 48 -7.69 0.24 0.77
N SER A 49 -8.38 0.71 -0.29
CA SER A 49 -8.34 0.04 -1.61
C SER A 49 -6.92 0.04 -2.17
N THR A 50 -6.26 1.19 -2.15
CA THR A 50 -4.87 1.31 -2.60
C THR A 50 -3.95 0.41 -1.78
N ILE A 51 -4.13 0.37 -0.45
CA ILE A 51 -3.32 -0.51 0.40
C ILE A 51 -3.54 -1.97 -0.02
N HIS A 52 -4.77 -2.40 -0.27
CA HIS A 52 -5.09 -3.76 -0.75
C HIS A 52 -4.40 -4.07 -2.09
N ASP A 53 -4.49 -3.15 -3.05
CA ASP A 53 -3.94 -3.32 -4.39
C ASP A 53 -2.41 -3.44 -4.38
N TYR A 54 -1.73 -2.68 -3.51
CA TYR A 54 -0.26 -2.66 -3.44
C TYR A 54 0.32 -3.70 -2.48
N LEU A 55 -0.44 -4.21 -1.51
CA LEU A 55 0.06 -5.13 -0.49
C LEU A 55 0.81 -6.37 -1.01
N PRO A 56 0.40 -7.01 -2.13
CA PRO A 56 1.15 -8.15 -2.70
C PRO A 56 2.55 -7.79 -3.21
N ASP A 57 2.75 -6.51 -3.57
CA ASP A 57 3.88 -6.04 -4.37
C ASP A 57 4.87 -5.18 -3.58
N ILE A 58 4.67 -5.04 -2.26
CA ILE A 58 5.50 -4.24 -1.35
C ILE A 58 6.15 -5.10 -0.27
N PHE A 59 7.35 -4.70 0.16
CA PHE A 59 8.07 -5.35 1.26
C PHE A 59 7.86 -4.57 2.56
N LEU A 60 7.20 -5.19 3.53
CA LEU A 60 6.92 -4.60 4.84
C LEU A 60 7.64 -5.34 5.95
N PRO A 61 7.95 -4.67 7.08
CA PRO A 61 8.29 -5.36 8.32
C PRO A 61 7.21 -6.39 8.68
N ARG A 62 7.64 -7.56 9.15
CA ARG A 62 6.77 -8.74 9.34
C ARG A 62 5.51 -8.42 10.13
N GLU A 63 5.65 -7.71 11.25
CA GLU A 63 4.53 -7.40 12.14
C GLU A 63 3.47 -6.51 11.43
N ILE A 64 3.89 -5.67 10.49
CA ILE A 64 3.01 -4.79 9.71
C ILE A 64 2.34 -5.58 8.59
N ASP A 65 3.09 -6.43 7.87
CA ASP A 65 2.54 -7.32 6.84
C ASP A 65 1.48 -8.27 7.43
N GLU A 66 1.79 -8.92 8.55
CA GLU A 66 0.88 -9.82 9.26
C GLU A 66 -0.41 -9.11 9.66
N PHE A 67 -0.31 -7.88 10.20
CA PHE A 67 -1.47 -7.07 10.54
C PHE A 67 -2.37 -6.83 9.32
N TRP A 68 -1.82 -6.39 8.19
CA TRP A 68 -2.62 -6.08 7.01
C TRP A 68 -3.22 -7.34 6.38
N ARG A 69 -2.48 -8.44 6.31
CA ARG A 69 -3.01 -9.72 5.83
C ARG A 69 -4.15 -10.21 6.70
N TRP A 70 -4.00 -10.13 8.03
CA TRP A 70 -5.09 -10.45 8.97
C TRP A 70 -6.29 -9.51 8.79
N TYR A 71 -6.07 -8.21 8.61
CA TYR A 71 -7.14 -7.23 8.42
C TYR A 71 -7.97 -7.56 7.16
N PHE A 72 -7.30 -7.84 6.04
CA PHE A 72 -7.98 -8.19 4.80
C PHE A 72 -8.55 -9.61 4.78
N SER A 73 -8.09 -10.51 5.66
CA SER A 73 -8.71 -11.83 5.83
C SER A 73 -10.02 -11.80 6.62
N GLN A 74 -10.37 -10.66 7.26
CA GLN A 74 -11.64 -10.56 8.00
C GLN A 74 -12.83 -10.69 7.05
N PRO A 75 -13.90 -11.45 7.39
CA PRO A 75 -14.97 -11.77 6.45
C PRO A 75 -15.61 -10.56 5.76
N HIS A 76 -15.92 -9.51 6.52
CA HIS A 76 -16.56 -8.29 6.01
C HIS A 76 -15.60 -7.40 5.20
N VAL A 77 -14.28 -7.47 5.47
CA VAL A 77 -13.26 -6.76 4.69
C VAL A 77 -13.03 -7.50 3.38
N LYS A 78 -12.89 -8.83 3.44
CA LYS A 78 -12.77 -9.70 2.27
C LYS A 78 -13.98 -9.62 1.35
N GLU A 79 -15.21 -9.54 1.88
CA GLU A 79 -16.42 -9.31 1.08
C GLU A 79 -16.35 -8.00 0.28
N ARG A 80 -15.72 -6.97 0.85
CA ARG A 80 -15.64 -5.64 0.26
C ARG A 80 -14.48 -5.46 -0.74
N TYR A 81 -13.31 -6.02 -0.43
CA TYR A 81 -12.08 -5.79 -1.20
C TYR A 81 -11.61 -7.03 -1.97
N GLY A 82 -12.18 -8.20 -1.70
CA GLY A 82 -11.76 -9.47 -2.27
C GLY A 82 -10.52 -10.04 -1.58
N ASP A 83 -10.02 -11.14 -2.13
CA ASP A 83 -8.77 -11.75 -1.69
C ASP A 83 -7.57 -10.86 -2.07
N ILE A 84 -6.61 -10.73 -1.15
CA ILE A 84 -5.29 -10.23 -1.51
C ILE A 84 -4.70 -11.26 -2.47
N ASN A 85 -4.42 -10.86 -3.72
CA ASN A 85 -3.96 -11.77 -4.77
C ASN A 85 -2.90 -12.77 -4.25
N PRO A 86 -3.16 -14.09 -4.29
CA PRO A 86 -2.10 -15.03 -4.59
C PRO A 86 -1.72 -14.82 -6.05
N VAL A 87 -0.42 -14.78 -6.38
CA VAL A 87 0.06 -14.89 -7.76
C VAL A 87 -0.73 -16.02 -8.48
N PRO A 88 -1.18 -15.82 -9.73
CA PRO A 88 -2.08 -16.75 -10.42
C PRO A 88 -1.53 -18.17 -10.39
N ALA A 89 -2.38 -19.13 -10.04
CA ALA A 89 -2.12 -20.51 -10.38
C ALA A 89 -1.97 -20.60 -11.91
N ALA A 90 -0.86 -21.22 -12.34
CA ALA A 90 -0.48 -21.57 -13.71
C ALA A 90 0.31 -20.52 -14.53
N VAL A 91 1.61 -20.79 -14.67
CA VAL A 91 2.12 -21.27 -15.96
C VAL A 91 2.80 -22.61 -15.69
N ALA A 92 2.22 -23.67 -16.26
CA ALA A 92 2.73 -25.04 -16.29
C ALA A 92 3.72 -25.23 -17.43
#